data_AF-A0A9E7JU08-F1
#
_entry.id   AF-A0A9E7JU08-F1
#
_cell.length_a   1.000
_cell.length_b   1.000
_cell.length_c   1.000
_cell.angle_alpha   90.00
_cell.angle_beta   90.00
_cell.angle_gamma   90.00
#
_symmetry.space_group_name_H-M   'P 1'
#
loop_
_entity.id
_entity.type
_entity.pdbx_description
1 polymer ?
#
loop_
_entity_poly.entity_id
_entity_poly.type
_entity_poly.pdbx_seq_one_letter_code
_entity_poly.pdbx_strand_id
1 'polypeptide(L)'
;MSIFSNSHSPESSLGRLAPLEAVLFDVDGTLCDSDPLHYYAFREMLQEIGYNNGVPIDEEFFIRNIAGRHSEDTAKILFPDWDHEKAMKFLKPIEGLHKLCKWVKDRGLKRAAVTNAPRPNAELMISMLGLTDFFDAAVIGSECERAKPFPDPYLKALKELNVSVEHTFIFEG
;
A
#
# COMPACT_ATOMS: atom_id res chain seq x y z
N MET A 1 45.67 20.89 36.58
CA MET A 1 45.81 20.18 35.30
C MET A 1 45.87 18.68 35.58
N SER A 2 44.76 17.97 35.41
CA SER A 2 44.77 16.58 34.99
C SER A 2 43.39 16.28 34.42
N ILE A 3 43.39 15.80 33.19
CA ILE A 3 42.27 15.76 32.27
C ILE A 3 41.66 14.37 32.42
N PHE A 4 40.38 14.27 32.83
CA PHE A 4 39.67 13.00 32.82
C PHE A 4 39.47 12.58 31.36
N SER A 5 40.12 11.48 30.97
CA SER A 5 39.96 10.85 29.67
C SER A 5 38.61 10.15 29.60
N ASN A 6 37.67 10.79 28.91
CA ASN A 6 36.39 10.25 28.54
C ASN A 6 36.62 9.22 27.41
N SER A 7 36.63 7.92 27.74
CA SER A 7 36.63 6.85 26.73
C SER A 7 35.21 6.32 26.58
N HIS A 8 34.39 7.04 25.81
CA HIS A 8 33.16 6.49 25.26
C HIS A 8 33.55 5.63 24.06
N SER A 9 33.58 4.31 24.23
CA SER A 9 33.52 3.38 23.10
C SER A 9 32.18 3.59 22.38
N PRO A 10 32.15 3.67 21.03
CA PRO A 10 30.88 3.71 20.33
C PRO A 10 30.25 2.33 20.49
N GLU A 11 29.24 2.22 21.36
CA GLU A 11 28.33 1.08 21.30
C GLU A 11 27.76 1.05 19.88
N SER A 12 28.07 -0.01 19.14
CA SER A 12 27.50 -0.23 17.82
C SER A 12 25.99 -0.27 17.96
N SER A 13 25.31 0.71 17.37
CA SER A 13 23.84 0.84 17.33
C SER A 13 23.12 -0.27 16.56
N LEU A 14 23.82 -1.36 16.23
CA LEU A 14 23.23 -2.67 15.92
C LEU A 14 22.78 -3.37 17.22
N GLY A 15 22.10 -2.64 18.10
CA GLY A 15 21.31 -3.25 19.17
C GLY A 15 20.38 -4.25 18.50
N ARG A 16 20.50 -5.52 18.90
CA ARG A 16 19.77 -6.69 18.37
C ARG A 16 18.42 -6.26 17.78
N LEU A 17 18.28 -6.34 16.44
CA LEU A 17 16.97 -6.21 15.81
C LEU A 17 16.05 -7.18 16.53
N ALA A 18 14.98 -6.65 17.12
CA ALA A 18 14.00 -7.46 17.81
C ALA A 18 13.46 -8.51 16.82
N PRO A 19 13.21 -9.76 17.24
CA PRO A 19 12.76 -10.81 16.33
C PRO A 19 11.52 -10.33 15.57
N LEU A 20 11.53 -10.42 14.25
CA LEU A 20 10.39 -10.01 13.44
C LEU A 20 9.22 -10.98 13.66
N GLU A 21 8.04 -10.45 13.97
CA GLU A 21 6.82 -11.23 14.21
C GLU A 21 5.74 -10.97 13.16
N ALA A 22 5.70 -9.76 12.58
CA ALA A 22 4.70 -9.38 11.60
C ALA A 22 5.24 -8.49 10.48
N VAL A 23 4.52 -8.54 9.36
CA VAL A 23 4.71 -7.65 8.22
C VAL A 23 3.37 -7.05 7.82
N LEU A 24 3.29 -5.73 7.76
CA LEU A 24 2.12 -5.01 7.24
C LEU A 24 2.44 -4.53 5.83
N PHE A 25 1.48 -4.66 4.93
CA PHE A 25 1.62 -4.26 3.55
C PHE A 25 0.59 -3.18 3.27
N ASP A 26 1.04 -2.03 2.78
CA ASP A 26 0.19 -1.23 1.92
C ASP A 26 -0.18 -2.02 0.65
N VAL A 27 -1.25 -1.61 -0.06
CA VAL A 27 -1.79 -2.35 -1.21
C VAL A 27 -1.43 -1.67 -2.52
N ASP A 28 -1.91 -0.44 -2.72
CA ASP A 28 -1.77 0.32 -3.97
C ASP A 28 -0.34 0.85 -4.14
N GLY A 29 0.36 0.49 -5.21
CA GLY A 29 1.77 0.88 -5.40
C GLY A 29 2.77 0.04 -4.59
N THR A 30 2.29 -0.84 -3.69
CA THR A 30 3.14 -1.74 -2.88
C THR A 30 3.02 -3.20 -3.29
N LEU A 31 1.81 -3.73 -3.47
CA LEU A 31 1.60 -5.12 -3.91
C LEU A 31 1.58 -5.21 -5.44
N CYS A 32 1.06 -4.19 -6.10
CA CYS A 32 0.98 -4.11 -7.55
C CYS A 32 1.34 -2.70 -8.01
N ASP A 33 1.91 -2.64 -9.21
CA ASP A 33 2.03 -1.37 -9.93
C ASP A 33 0.64 -0.99 -10.45
N SER A 34 -0.05 -0.11 -9.72
CA SER A 34 -1.39 0.36 -10.05
C SER A 34 -1.37 1.61 -10.95
N ASP A 35 -0.21 2.23 -11.18
CA ASP A 35 -0.13 3.47 -11.96
C ASP A 35 -0.44 3.27 -13.46
N PRO A 36 0.04 2.22 -14.15
CA PRO A 36 -0.37 1.93 -15.52
C PRO A 36 -1.86 1.63 -15.64
N LEU A 37 -2.42 0.93 -14.64
CA LEU A 37 -3.85 0.64 -14.56
C LEU A 37 -4.66 1.94 -14.44
N HIS A 38 -4.25 2.81 -13.52
CA HIS A 38 -4.84 4.13 -13.36
C HIS A 38 -4.71 4.93 -14.65
N TYR A 39 -3.54 4.95 -15.31
CA TYR A 39 -3.36 5.68 -16.56
C TYR A 39 -4.39 5.32 -17.63
N TYR A 40 -4.55 4.02 -17.94
CA TYR A 40 -5.52 3.59 -18.95
C TYR A 40 -6.97 3.87 -18.53
N ALA A 41 -7.32 3.64 -17.26
CA ALA A 41 -8.65 3.92 -16.75
C ALA A 41 -9.00 5.42 -16.82
N PHE A 42 -8.08 6.30 -16.39
CA PHE A 42 -8.28 7.75 -16.47
C PHE A 42 -8.30 8.24 -17.92
N ARG A 43 -7.47 7.67 -18.79
CA ARG A 43 -7.44 8.01 -20.21
C ARG A 43 -8.75 7.71 -20.93
N GLU A 44 -9.31 6.53 -20.71
CA GLU A 44 -10.60 6.14 -21.30
C GLU A 44 -11.75 6.96 -20.71
N MET A 45 -11.82 7.11 -19.39
CA MET A 45 -12.87 7.91 -18.74
C MET A 45 -12.84 9.38 -19.19
N LEU A 46 -11.68 10.03 -19.16
CA LEU A 46 -11.57 11.44 -19.57
C LEU A 46 -12.00 11.60 -21.03
N GLN A 47 -11.71 10.61 -21.87
CA GLN A 47 -12.17 10.61 -23.25
C GLN A 47 -13.69 10.47 -23.37
N GLU A 48 -14.33 9.59 -22.60
CA GLU A 48 -15.79 9.39 -22.63
C GLU A 48 -16.57 10.64 -22.20
N ILE A 49 -16.07 11.40 -21.21
CA ILE A 49 -16.70 12.66 -20.77
C ILE A 49 -16.37 13.85 -21.69
N GLY A 50 -15.58 13.63 -22.76
CA GLY A 50 -15.18 14.68 -23.71
C GLY A 50 -14.15 15.66 -23.15
N TYR A 51 -13.45 15.31 -22.07
CA TYR A 51 -12.33 16.10 -21.56
C TYR A 51 -11.30 16.33 -22.67
N ASN A 52 -10.68 17.51 -22.68
CA ASN A 52 -9.72 17.89 -23.72
C ASN A 52 -10.28 17.72 -25.15
N ASN A 53 -11.57 18.00 -25.35
CA ASN A 53 -12.28 17.80 -26.61
C ASN A 53 -12.23 16.35 -27.14
N GLY A 54 -12.15 15.37 -26.24
CA GLY A 54 -12.06 13.95 -26.59
C GLY A 54 -10.66 13.48 -26.99
N VAL A 55 -9.64 14.35 -26.89
CA VAL A 55 -8.23 13.94 -27.07
C VAL A 55 -7.77 13.21 -25.81
N PRO A 56 -7.35 11.93 -25.91
CA PRO A 56 -6.88 11.17 -24.76
C PRO A 56 -5.71 11.85 -24.06
N ILE A 57 -5.67 11.79 -22.73
CA ILE A 57 -4.48 12.19 -21.98
C ILE A 57 -3.30 11.26 -22.28
N ASP A 58 -2.10 11.82 -22.27
CA ASP A 58 -0.85 11.06 -22.33
C ASP A 58 -0.34 10.71 -20.93
N GLU A 59 0.67 9.85 -20.90
CA GLU A 59 1.27 9.34 -19.67
C GLU A 59 1.92 10.48 -18.86
N GLU A 60 2.48 11.49 -19.53
CA GLU A 60 3.08 12.66 -18.87
C GLU A 60 2.04 13.50 -18.13
N PHE A 61 0.85 13.69 -18.73
CA PHE A 61 -0.27 14.32 -18.05
C PHE A 61 -0.72 13.52 -16.82
N PHE A 62 -0.82 12.19 -16.95
CA PHE A 62 -1.22 11.32 -15.85
C PHE A 62 -0.22 11.38 -14.69
N ILE A 63 1.07 11.25 -14.96
CA ILE A 63 2.13 11.32 -13.94
C ILE A 63 2.11 12.68 -13.22
N ARG A 64 1.97 13.78 -13.96
CA ARG A 64 2.01 15.13 -13.38
C ARG A 64 0.79 15.46 -12.53
N ASN A 65 -0.39 14.94 -12.90
CA ASN A 65 -1.65 15.43 -12.37
C ASN A 65 -2.47 14.41 -11.59
N ILE A 66 -2.18 13.11 -11.72
CA ILE A 66 -3.04 12.03 -11.20
C ILE A 66 -2.22 11.01 -10.38
N ALA A 67 -1.08 10.53 -10.90
CA ALA A 67 -0.25 9.55 -10.21
C ALA A 67 0.21 10.04 -8.83
N GLY A 68 0.19 9.14 -7.83
CA GLY A 68 0.67 9.41 -6.47
C GLY A 68 -0.13 10.44 -5.65
N ARG A 69 -1.29 10.92 -6.14
CA ARG A 69 -2.17 11.83 -5.38
C ARG A 69 -3.23 11.05 -4.58
N HIS A 70 -3.66 11.58 -3.44
CA HIS A 70 -4.64 10.91 -2.58
C HIS A 70 -5.97 10.62 -3.32
N SER A 71 -6.46 9.40 -3.13
CA SER A 71 -7.60 8.81 -3.82
C SER A 71 -8.94 9.50 -3.55
N GLU A 72 -9.11 10.15 -2.40
CA GLU A 72 -10.36 10.85 -2.03
C GLU A 72 -10.62 12.12 -2.87
N ASP A 73 -9.56 12.80 -3.32
CA ASP A 73 -9.66 14.00 -4.18
C ASP A 73 -10.00 13.62 -5.62
N THR A 74 -9.53 12.46 -6.06
CA THR A 74 -9.69 11.98 -7.45
C THR A 74 -10.98 11.19 -7.64
N ALA A 75 -11.39 10.37 -6.66
CA ALA A 75 -12.56 9.51 -6.74
C ALA A 75 -13.89 10.27 -6.61
N LYS A 76 -13.99 11.29 -5.74
CA LYS A 76 -15.23 12.08 -5.54
C LYS A 76 -15.63 12.91 -6.76
N ILE A 77 -14.67 13.28 -7.61
CA ILE A 77 -14.90 14.14 -8.77
C ILE A 77 -15.34 13.33 -9.98
N LEU A 78 -14.99 12.04 -10.04
CA LEU A 78 -14.93 11.35 -11.32
C LEU A 78 -15.88 10.14 -11.44
N PHE A 79 -16.32 9.48 -10.35
CA PHE A 79 -17.04 8.21 -10.49
C PHE A 79 -18.04 7.88 -9.36
N PRO A 80 -19.36 7.92 -9.63
CA PRO A 80 -20.35 7.24 -8.80
C PRO A 80 -20.73 5.81 -9.27
N ASP A 81 -20.56 5.44 -10.55
CA ASP A 81 -21.17 4.22 -11.11
C ASP A 81 -20.28 3.42 -12.12
N TRP A 82 -18.95 3.41 -11.98
CA TRP A 82 -18.07 2.74 -12.97
C TRP A 82 -17.88 1.23 -12.75
N ASP A 83 -17.79 0.48 -13.86
CA ASP A 83 -17.62 -0.98 -13.92
C ASP A 83 -16.15 -1.41 -13.68
N HIS A 84 -15.89 -1.87 -12.45
CA HIS A 84 -14.56 -2.21 -11.93
C HIS A 84 -13.89 -3.43 -12.60
N GLU A 85 -14.63 -4.38 -13.18
CA GLU A 85 -14.04 -5.62 -13.70
C GLU A 85 -13.17 -5.40 -14.96
N LYS A 86 -13.47 -4.37 -15.76
CA LYS A 86 -12.75 -4.10 -17.02
C LYS A 86 -11.37 -3.50 -16.83
N ALA A 87 -11.20 -2.63 -15.84
CA ALA A 87 -9.92 -2.00 -15.56
C ALA A 87 -8.88 -3.04 -15.11
N MET A 88 -9.29 -4.02 -14.31
CA MET A 88 -8.39 -4.89 -13.57
C MET A 88 -7.60 -5.92 -14.40
N LYS A 89 -7.88 -6.05 -15.71
CA LYS A 89 -7.10 -6.90 -16.64
C LYS A 89 -5.64 -6.47 -16.80
N PHE A 90 -5.30 -5.26 -16.38
CA PHE A 90 -3.95 -4.70 -16.50
C PHE A 90 -3.14 -4.75 -15.19
N LEU A 91 -3.69 -5.30 -14.12
CA LEU A 91 -3.00 -5.38 -12.82
C LEU A 91 -1.81 -6.33 -12.89
N LYS A 92 -0.62 -5.82 -12.59
CA LYS A 92 0.63 -6.61 -12.54
C LYS A 92 1.19 -6.58 -11.11
N PRO A 93 1.54 -7.74 -10.53
CA PRO A 93 2.24 -7.77 -9.25
C PRO A 93 3.59 -7.07 -9.37
N ILE A 94 4.04 -6.42 -8.29
CA ILE A 94 5.41 -5.90 -8.23
C ILE A 94 6.40 -7.06 -8.32
N GLU A 95 7.52 -6.82 -9.01
CA GLU A 95 8.57 -7.83 -9.15
C GLU A 95 9.02 -8.35 -7.78
N GLY A 96 9.02 -9.67 -7.62
CA GLY A 96 9.43 -10.31 -6.37
C GLY A 96 8.33 -10.46 -5.33
N LEU A 97 7.12 -9.93 -5.53
CA LEU A 97 5.99 -10.05 -4.59
C LEU A 97 5.80 -11.50 -4.10
N HIS A 98 5.62 -12.43 -5.02
CA HIS A 98 5.35 -13.83 -4.64
C HIS A 98 6.55 -14.50 -3.94
N LYS A 99 7.79 -14.10 -4.26
CA LYS A 99 8.99 -14.58 -3.54
C LYS A 99 8.99 -14.06 -2.11
N LEU A 100 8.64 -12.79 -1.90
CA LEU A 100 8.51 -12.19 -0.58
C LEU A 100 7.37 -12.83 0.21
N CYS A 101 6.17 -12.97 -0.38
CA CYS A 101 5.03 -13.64 0.26
C CYS A 101 5.40 -15.05 0.71
N LYS A 102 6.09 -15.83 -0.13
CA LYS A 102 6.61 -17.15 0.25
C LYS A 102 7.59 -17.06 1.43
N TRP A 103 8.56 -16.16 1.38
CA TRP A 103 9.55 -15.98 2.44
C TRP A 103 8.93 -15.63 3.80
N VAL A 104 7.90 -14.77 3.79
CA VAL A 104 7.12 -14.35 4.96
C VAL A 104 6.33 -15.54 5.52
N LYS A 105 5.63 -16.28 4.65
CA LYS A 105 4.83 -17.45 5.03
C LYS A 105 5.68 -18.58 5.61
N ASP A 106 6.83 -18.88 4.98
CA ASP A 106 7.75 -19.93 5.44
C ASP A 106 8.33 -19.64 6.84
N ARG A 107 8.27 -18.38 7.30
CA ARG A 107 8.71 -17.95 8.64
C ARG A 107 7.59 -17.85 9.67
N GLY A 108 6.34 -18.11 9.27
CA GLY A 108 5.19 -18.02 10.16
C GLY A 108 4.93 -16.60 10.67
N LEU A 109 5.40 -15.58 9.96
CA LEU A 109 5.11 -14.18 10.30
C LEU A 109 3.62 -13.92 10.15
N LYS A 110 3.07 -13.02 10.97
CA LYS A 110 1.69 -12.51 10.81
C LYS A 110 1.65 -11.45 9.71
N ARG A 111 0.53 -11.34 9.00
CA ARG A 111 0.40 -10.40 7.87
C ARG A 111 -0.92 -9.65 7.89
N ALA A 112 -0.88 -8.35 7.61
CA ALA A 112 -2.09 -7.60 7.28
C ALA A 112 -1.89 -6.73 6.04
N ALA A 113 -2.96 -6.57 5.27
CA ALA A 113 -3.08 -5.51 4.27
C ALA A 113 -3.63 -4.25 4.95
N VAL A 114 -3.07 -3.08 4.66
CA VAL A 114 -3.47 -1.80 5.26
C VAL A 114 -3.56 -0.75 4.15
N THR A 115 -4.76 -0.33 3.75
CA THR A 115 -4.96 0.56 2.58
C THR A 115 -6.02 1.64 2.84
N ASN A 116 -5.92 2.77 2.13
CA ASN A 116 -7.00 3.76 2.04
C ASN A 116 -8.02 3.44 0.94
N ALA A 117 -7.77 2.43 0.10
CA ALA A 117 -8.74 1.99 -0.90
C ALA A 117 -10.03 1.48 -0.23
N PRO A 118 -11.22 1.73 -0.82
CA PRO A 118 -12.46 1.14 -0.34
C PRO A 118 -12.37 -0.39 -0.25
N ARG A 119 -13.04 -0.97 0.75
CA ARG A 119 -13.02 -2.42 1.00
C ARG A 119 -13.23 -3.30 -0.23
N PRO A 120 -14.24 -3.05 -1.10
CA PRO A 120 -14.44 -3.88 -2.29
C PRO A 120 -13.23 -3.86 -3.23
N ASN A 121 -12.55 -2.72 -3.37
CA ASN A 121 -11.37 -2.58 -4.22
C ASN A 121 -10.18 -3.34 -3.63
N ALA A 122 -9.94 -3.18 -2.33
CA ALA A 122 -8.86 -3.87 -1.62
C ALA A 122 -9.01 -5.39 -1.72
N GLU A 123 -10.20 -5.91 -1.42
CA GLU A 123 -10.50 -7.35 -1.47
C GLU A 123 -10.36 -7.92 -2.89
N LEU A 124 -10.84 -7.18 -3.90
CA LEU A 124 -10.70 -7.57 -5.30
C LEU A 124 -9.22 -7.60 -5.74
N MET A 125 -8.44 -6.57 -5.44
CA MET A 125 -7.00 -6.51 -5.75
C MET A 125 -6.24 -7.67 -5.12
N ILE A 126 -6.45 -7.92 -3.83
CA ILE A 126 -5.84 -9.03 -3.09
C ILE A 126 -6.21 -10.37 -3.73
N SER A 127 -7.48 -10.56 -4.10
CA SER A 127 -7.96 -11.79 -4.74
C SER A 127 -7.29 -12.03 -6.10
N MET A 128 -7.20 -11.00 -6.94
CA MET A 128 -6.59 -11.10 -8.26
C MET A 128 -5.08 -11.36 -8.21
N LEU A 129 -4.41 -10.89 -7.16
CA LEU A 129 -3.01 -11.21 -6.88
C LEU A 129 -2.83 -12.64 -6.33
N GLY A 130 -3.91 -13.39 -6.09
CA GLY A 130 -3.86 -14.72 -5.49
C GLY A 130 -3.46 -14.69 -4.01
N LEU A 131 -3.78 -13.59 -3.32
CA LEU A 131 -3.38 -13.33 -1.94
C LEU A 131 -4.57 -13.37 -0.95
N THR A 132 -5.75 -13.84 -1.35
CA THR A 132 -6.94 -13.93 -0.48
C THR A 132 -6.64 -14.61 0.85
N ASP A 133 -5.97 -15.76 0.80
CA ASP A 133 -5.61 -16.55 1.99
C ASP A 133 -4.22 -16.19 2.55
N PHE A 134 -3.58 -15.16 2.02
CA PHE A 134 -2.25 -14.74 2.47
C PHE A 134 -2.32 -13.83 3.70
N PHE A 135 -3.31 -12.96 3.82
CA PHE A 135 -3.41 -12.01 4.92
C PHE A 135 -4.24 -12.55 6.08
N ASP A 136 -3.79 -12.31 7.32
CA ASP A 136 -4.58 -12.61 8.53
C ASP A 136 -5.63 -11.52 8.79
N ALA A 137 -5.40 -10.30 8.29
CA ALA A 137 -6.29 -9.15 8.43
C ALA A 137 -6.21 -8.19 7.23
N ALA A 138 -7.29 -7.46 6.97
CA ALA A 138 -7.36 -6.38 5.99
C ALA A 138 -7.97 -5.13 6.63
N VAL A 139 -7.13 -4.12 6.86
CA VAL A 139 -7.49 -2.87 7.51
C VAL A 139 -7.72 -1.78 6.47
N ILE A 140 -8.92 -1.20 6.50
CA ILE A 140 -9.35 -0.16 5.59
C ILE A 140 -9.31 1.20 6.31
N GLY A 141 -8.66 2.18 5.70
CA GLY A 141 -8.43 3.50 6.28
C GLY A 141 -9.72 4.24 6.61
N SER A 142 -10.73 4.15 5.75
CA SER A 142 -12.05 4.77 5.97
C SER A 142 -12.87 4.12 7.10
N GLU A 143 -12.43 2.97 7.63
CA GLU A 143 -13.03 2.27 8.78
C GLU A 143 -12.23 2.49 10.08
N CYS A 144 -11.26 3.42 10.04
CA CYS A 144 -10.48 3.87 11.18
C CYS A 144 -10.94 5.28 11.58
N GLU A 145 -10.52 5.73 12.77
CA GLU A 145 -10.82 7.09 13.22
C GLU A 145 -10.22 8.14 12.27
N ARG A 146 -9.00 7.88 11.78
CA ARG A 146 -8.34 8.67 10.74
C ARG A 146 -7.68 7.75 9.72
N ALA A 147 -7.87 8.03 8.44
CA ALA A 147 -7.22 7.31 7.35
C ALA A 147 -5.71 7.67 7.25
N LYS A 148 -4.92 6.95 6.43
CA LYS A 148 -3.55 7.39 6.14
C LYS A 148 -3.58 8.84 5.58
N PRO A 149 -2.62 9.72 5.93
CA PRO A 149 -1.30 9.43 6.52
C PRO A 149 -1.27 9.33 8.05
N PHE A 150 -2.41 9.34 8.73
CA PHE A 150 -2.45 9.09 10.17
C PHE A 150 -2.10 7.63 10.48
N PRO A 151 -1.50 7.33 11.66
CA PRO A 151 -1.03 5.99 11.99
C PRO A 151 -2.15 5.01 12.36
N ASP A 152 -3.39 5.50 12.55
CA ASP A 152 -4.51 4.75 13.09
C ASP A 152 -4.78 3.41 12.34
N PRO A 153 -4.71 3.32 11.00
CA PRO A 153 -4.87 2.05 10.29
C PRO A 153 -3.77 1.03 10.64
N TYR A 154 -2.53 1.49 10.81
CA TYR A 154 -1.42 0.64 11.23
C TYR A 154 -1.54 0.19 12.68
N LEU A 155 -1.93 1.09 13.58
CA LEU A 155 -2.18 0.76 14.99
C LEU A 155 -3.32 -0.25 15.14
N LYS A 156 -4.37 -0.13 14.31
CA LYS A 156 -5.45 -1.12 14.24
C LYS A 156 -4.94 -2.49 13.77
N ALA A 157 -4.11 -2.53 12.72
CA ALA A 157 -3.52 -3.78 12.24
C ALA A 157 -2.64 -4.47 13.31
N LEU A 158 -1.78 -3.71 14.00
CA LEU A 158 -0.98 -4.24 15.12
C LEU A 158 -1.85 -4.87 16.20
N LYS A 159 -2.96 -4.21 16.55
CA LYS A 159 -3.93 -4.69 17.54
C LYS A 159 -4.64 -5.97 17.08
N GLU A 160 -5.11 -6.02 15.83
CA GLU A 160 -5.79 -7.20 15.26
C GLU A 160 -4.85 -8.41 15.17
N LEU A 161 -3.58 -8.19 14.82
CA LEU A 161 -2.57 -9.24 14.78
C LEU A 161 -2.01 -9.60 16.17
N ASN A 162 -2.29 -8.81 17.21
CA ASN A 162 -1.70 -8.95 18.54
C ASN A 162 -0.17 -9.01 18.49
N VAL A 163 0.46 -7.96 17.95
CA VAL A 163 1.91 -7.77 17.83
C VAL A 163 2.30 -6.34 18.17
N SER A 164 3.57 -6.12 18.53
CA SER A 164 4.08 -4.78 18.84
C SER A 164 4.74 -4.11 17.64
N VAL A 165 4.90 -2.79 17.72
CA VAL A 165 5.54 -2.00 16.65
C VAL A 165 7.01 -2.35 16.49
N GLU A 166 7.70 -2.72 17.57
CA GLU A 166 9.12 -3.09 17.59
C GLU A 166 9.41 -4.40 16.85
N HIS A 167 8.39 -5.25 16.70
CA HIS A 167 8.46 -6.56 16.05
C HIS A 167 7.74 -6.59 14.69
N THR A 168 7.46 -5.41 14.12
CA THR A 168 6.69 -5.29 12.89
C THR A 168 7.44 -4.47 11.85
N PHE A 169 7.44 -4.96 10.61
CA PHE A 169 7.92 -4.20 9.45
C PHE A 169 6.75 -3.77 8.57
N ILE A 170 6.83 -2.58 7.98
CA ILE A 170 5.78 -2.04 7.10
C ILE A 170 6.38 -1.84 5.70
N PHE A 171 5.74 -2.40 4.69
CA PHE A 171 5.98 -2.05 3.29
C PHE A 171 4.98 -0.97 2.87
N GLU A 172 5.50 0.15 2.39
CA GLU A 172 4.77 1.29 1.81
C GLU A 172 5.44 1.67 0.48
N GLY A 173 4.65 2.19 -0.46
CA GLY A 173 5.03 2.54 -1.83
C GLY A 173 4.87 4.03 -2.12
#